data_AF-A0A816V196-F1
#
_entry.id   AF-A0A816V196-F1
#
_cell.length_a   1.000
_cell.length_b   1.000
_cell.length_c   1.000
_cell.angle_alpha   90.00
_cell.angle_beta   90.00
_cell.angle_gamma   90.00
#
_symmetry.space_group_name_H-M   'P 1'
#
loop_
_entity.id
_entity.type
_entity.pdbx_description
1 polymer ?
#
loop_
_entity_poly.entity_id
_entity_poly.type
_entity_poly.pdbx_seq_one_letter_code
_entity_poly.pdbx_strand_id
1 'polypeptide(L)'
;GSSAQRSLSDFNQFKAMVVSGAKGLSINISQVIACVGQQNVEGKRIPFGFVENSYLQGLTTVEFYFHVMGGRESLIDTAVKTAETGYIQRRLIKAMKSVMVKYDGTARNQIEQLIQFTYGEDGLAGENVEFQSIISLKPSNHLF
;
A
#
# COMPACT_ATOMS: atom_id res chain seq x y z
N GLY A 1 -16.83 1.11 -15.70
CA GLY A 1 -16.45 0.66 -14.34
C GLY A 1 -17.65 0.54 -13.41
N SER A 2 -18.19 1.65 -12.94
CA SER A 2 -19.34 1.69 -12.01
C SER A 2 -20.56 0.91 -12.49
N SER A 3 -20.92 1.03 -13.78
CA SER A 3 -22.03 0.27 -14.36
C SER A 3 -21.81 -1.25 -14.30
N ALA A 4 -20.58 -1.72 -14.55
CA ALA A 4 -20.23 -3.15 -14.49
C ALA A 4 -20.29 -3.71 -13.06
N GLN A 5 -19.99 -2.88 -12.05
CA GLN A 5 -20.12 -3.29 -10.65
C GLN A 5 -21.58 -3.39 -10.22
N ARG A 6 -22.43 -2.47 -10.70
CA ARG A 6 -23.87 -2.46 -10.41
C ARG A 6 -24.61 -3.58 -11.14
N SER A 7 -24.14 -4.01 -12.31
CA SER A 7 -24.75 -5.10 -13.06
C SER A 7 -24.49 -6.49 -12.45
N LEU A 8 -23.51 -6.64 -11.55
CA LEU A 8 -23.25 -7.89 -10.87
C LEU A 8 -24.24 -8.11 -9.71
N SER A 9 -24.86 -9.29 -9.68
CA SER A 9 -25.70 -9.74 -8.57
C SER A 9 -24.91 -9.85 -7.28
N ASP A 10 -25.59 -9.72 -6.14
CA ASP A 10 -24.96 -9.83 -4.82
C ASP A 10 -24.50 -11.26 -4.50
N PHE A 11 -25.07 -12.26 -5.18
CA PHE A 11 -24.64 -13.67 -5.11
C PHE A 11 -23.41 -13.98 -5.98
N ASN A 12 -22.90 -13.01 -6.75
CA ASN A 12 -21.72 -13.21 -7.55
C ASN A 12 -20.48 -13.37 -6.66
N GLN A 13 -19.78 -14.50 -6.81
CA GLN A 13 -18.61 -14.83 -5.99
C GLN A 13 -17.46 -13.82 -6.14
N PHE A 14 -17.29 -13.25 -7.34
CA PHE A 14 -16.25 -12.24 -7.57
C PHE A 14 -16.57 -10.93 -6.86
N LYS A 15 -17.85 -10.50 -6.87
CA LYS A 15 -18.30 -9.34 -6.08
C LYS A 15 -18.16 -9.59 -4.58
N ALA A 16 -18.54 -10.78 -4.10
CA ALA A 16 -18.42 -11.16 -2.70
C ALA A 16 -16.97 -11.12 -2.19
N MET A 17 -16.00 -11.58 -2.98
CA MET A 17 -14.56 -11.53 -2.66
C MET A 17 -14.02 -10.10 -2.52
N VAL A 18 -14.50 -9.17 -3.36
CA VAL A 18 -14.10 -7.76 -3.31
C VAL A 18 -14.78 -7.04 -2.15
N VAL A 19 -16.08 -7.27 -1.92
CA VAL A 19 -16.84 -6.64 -0.84
C VAL A 19 -16.37 -7.10 0.54
N SER A 20 -15.98 -8.38 0.67
CA SER A 20 -15.42 -8.89 1.91
C SER A 20 -14.01 -8.37 2.22
N GLY A 21 -13.34 -7.72 1.25
CA GLY A 21 -11.96 -7.27 1.38
C GLY A 21 -10.92 -8.39 1.31
N ALA A 22 -11.32 -9.62 0.96
CA ALA A 22 -10.41 -10.77 0.94
C ALA A 22 -9.35 -10.65 -0.15
N LYS A 23 -9.75 -10.31 -1.38
CA LYS A 23 -8.83 -10.08 -2.49
C LYS A 23 -9.49 -9.26 -3.59
N GLY A 24 -8.69 -8.40 -4.21
CA GLY A 24 -9.13 -7.58 -5.33
C GLY A 24 -9.90 -6.34 -4.90
N LEU A 25 -10.00 -5.42 -5.84
CA LEU A 25 -10.63 -4.12 -5.70
C LEU A 25 -11.67 -3.94 -6.80
N SER A 26 -12.47 -2.90 -6.66
CA SER A 26 -13.52 -2.53 -7.61
C SER A 26 -12.98 -2.28 -9.05
N ILE A 27 -11.70 -1.91 -9.17
CA ILE A 27 -10.98 -1.80 -10.45
C ILE A 27 -10.79 -3.15 -11.14
N ASN A 28 -10.54 -4.23 -10.40
CA ASN A 28 -10.37 -5.57 -11.00
C ASN A 28 -11.66 -6.02 -11.69
N ILE A 29 -12.82 -5.75 -11.08
CA ILE A 29 -14.13 -5.98 -11.70
C ILE A 29 -14.27 -5.20 -13.01
N SER A 30 -13.85 -3.94 -13.00
CA SER A 30 -13.93 -3.08 -14.18
C SER A 30 -13.03 -3.57 -15.32
N GLN A 31 -11.82 -4.05 -15.01
CA GLN A 31 -10.87 -4.55 -16.00
C GLN A 31 -11.28 -5.89 -16.61
N VAL A 32 -11.91 -6.76 -15.82
CA VAL A 32 -12.39 -8.06 -16.29
C VAL A 32 -13.63 -7.92 -17.17
N ILE A 33 -14.56 -7.02 -16.83
CA ILE A 33 -15.89 -6.96 -17.47
C ILE A 33 -16.02 -5.81 -18.48
N ALA A 34 -15.43 -4.65 -18.22
CA ALA A 34 -15.66 -3.44 -19.03
C ALA A 34 -14.49 -3.08 -19.95
N CYS A 35 -13.36 -2.66 -19.40
CA CYS A 35 -12.14 -2.34 -20.17
C CYS A 35 -10.92 -2.34 -19.25
N VAL A 36 -9.76 -2.75 -19.76
CA VAL A 36 -8.50 -2.75 -18.99
C VAL A 36 -8.01 -1.31 -18.74
N GLY A 37 -8.10 -0.45 -19.76
CA GLY A 37 -7.74 0.97 -19.70
C GLY A 37 -6.31 1.29 -20.14
N GLN A 38 -5.88 2.52 -19.85
CA GLN A 38 -4.58 3.05 -20.27
C GLN A 38 -3.41 2.31 -19.62
N GLN A 39 -2.47 1.86 -20.44
CA GLN A 39 -1.15 1.38 -20.02
C GLN A 39 -0.15 2.54 -20.02
N ASN A 40 0.62 2.63 -18.94
CA ASN A 40 1.68 3.63 -18.77
C ASN A 40 3.00 2.90 -18.55
N VAL A 41 4.09 3.51 -19.01
CA VAL A 41 5.46 3.06 -18.72
C VAL A 41 6.28 4.25 -18.25
N GLU A 42 7.07 4.06 -17.18
CA GLU A 42 7.88 5.11 -16.54
C GLU A 42 7.08 6.37 -16.18
N GLY A 43 5.83 6.17 -15.74
CA GLY A 43 4.91 7.26 -15.40
C GLY A 43 4.38 8.07 -16.59
N LYS A 44 4.71 7.69 -17.83
CA LYS A 44 4.23 8.34 -19.06
C LYS A 44 3.24 7.46 -19.81
N ARG A 45 2.35 8.08 -20.58
CA ARG A 45 1.42 7.36 -21.45
C ARG A 45 2.17 6.84 -22.68
N ILE A 46 1.94 5.57 -23.02
CA ILE A 46 2.42 5.00 -24.27
C ILE A 46 1.49 5.46 -25.41
N PRO A 47 2.01 5.94 -26.55
CA PRO A 47 1.19 6.15 -27.75
C PRO A 47 0.46 4.85 -28.13
N PHE A 48 -0.85 4.94 -28.37
CA PHE A 48 -1.72 3.76 -28.61
C PHE A 48 -1.79 2.75 -27.45
N GLY A 49 -1.38 3.13 -26.23
CA GLY A 49 -1.39 2.26 -25.06
C GLY A 49 -2.75 2.11 -24.35
N PHE A 50 -3.86 2.56 -24.96
CA PHE A 50 -5.19 2.38 -24.39
C PHE A 50 -5.75 1.02 -24.79
N VAL A 51 -6.10 0.18 -23.80
CA VAL A 51 -6.74 -1.11 -24.02
C VAL A 51 -8.24 -0.97 -23.79
N GLU A 52 -9.00 -0.98 -24.88
CA GLU A 52 -10.46 -0.81 -24.85
C GLU A 52 -11.14 -2.10 -24.44
N ASN A 53 -10.62 -3.25 -24.89
CA ASN A 53 -11.20 -4.55 -24.57
C ASN A 53 -11.03 -4.92 -23.08
N SER A 54 -11.92 -5.78 -22.60
CA SER A 54 -11.84 -6.39 -21.26
C SER A 54 -11.14 -7.75 -21.31
N TYR A 55 -10.70 -8.26 -20.16
CA TYR A 55 -10.14 -9.62 -20.12
C TYR A 55 -11.14 -10.71 -20.50
N LEU A 56 -12.45 -10.46 -20.31
CA LEU A 56 -13.50 -11.40 -20.74
C LEU A 56 -13.63 -11.44 -22.26
N GLN A 57 -13.53 -10.30 -22.94
CA GLN A 57 -13.64 -10.20 -24.40
C GLN A 57 -12.35 -10.63 -25.12
N GLY A 58 -11.20 -10.51 -24.45
CA GLY A 58 -9.89 -10.78 -25.02
C GLY A 58 -9.28 -9.54 -25.68
N LEU A 59 -7.95 -9.48 -25.69
CA LEU A 59 -7.19 -8.34 -26.20
C LEU A 59 -6.77 -8.58 -27.65
N THR A 60 -6.77 -7.53 -28.45
CA THR A 60 -6.13 -7.55 -29.77
C THR A 60 -4.60 -7.71 -29.63
N THR A 61 -3.92 -8.13 -30.69
CA THR A 61 -2.45 -8.32 -30.66
C THR A 61 -1.70 -7.03 -30.27
N VAL A 62 -2.19 -5.87 -30.72
CA VAL A 62 -1.59 -4.57 -30.40
C VAL A 62 -1.82 -4.19 -28.94
N GLU A 63 -3.05 -4.34 -28.45
CA GLU A 63 -3.37 -4.11 -27.03
C GLU A 63 -2.59 -5.06 -26.11
N PHE A 64 -2.48 -6.33 -26.49
CA PHE A 64 -1.71 -7.32 -25.75
C PHE A 64 -0.23 -6.93 -25.66
N TYR A 65 0.37 -6.48 -26.76
CA TYR A 65 1.77 -6.03 -26.77
C TYR A 65 2.00 -4.87 -25.80
N PHE A 66 1.15 -3.83 -25.84
CA PHE A 66 1.28 -2.69 -24.92
C PHE A 66 0.92 -3.02 -23.48
N HIS A 67 -0.01 -3.96 -23.26
CA HIS A 67 -0.33 -4.45 -21.93
C HIS A 67 0.84 -5.20 -21.28
N VAL A 68 1.55 -6.04 -22.06
CA VAL A 68 2.74 -6.76 -21.59
C VAL A 68 3.88 -5.80 -21.26
N MET A 69 4.02 -4.68 -21.96
CA MET A 69 5.04 -3.67 -21.63
C MET A 69 4.89 -3.13 -20.21
N GLY A 70 3.69 -2.70 -19.82
CA GLY A 70 3.41 -2.24 -18.45
C GLY A 70 3.56 -3.37 -17.42
N GLY A 71 3.14 -4.59 -17.78
CA GLY A 71 3.33 -5.77 -16.94
C GLY A 71 4.81 -6.07 -16.66
N ARG A 72 5.67 -6.00 -17.67
CA ARG A 72 7.12 -6.23 -17.54
C ARG A 72 7.78 -5.22 -16.61
N GLU A 73 7.44 -3.94 -16.73
CA GLU A 73 7.94 -2.90 -15.81
C GLU A 73 7.60 -3.25 -14.35
N SER A 74 6.35 -3.63 -14.06
CA SER A 74 5.94 -3.98 -12.71
C SER A 74 6.71 -5.17 -12.10
N LEU A 75 7.07 -6.16 -12.92
CA LEU A 75 7.86 -7.32 -12.49
C LEU A 75 9.31 -6.93 -12.19
N ILE A 76 9.90 -6.09 -13.04
CA ILE A 76 11.26 -5.58 -12.84
C ILE A 76 11.31 -4.74 -11.57
N ASP A 77 10.36 -3.82 -11.41
CA ASP A 77 10.23 -2.96 -10.23
C ASP A 77 10.11 -3.77 -8.95
N THR A 78 9.33 -4.84 -8.97
CA THR A 78 9.17 -5.73 -7.82
C THR A 78 10.51 -6.38 -7.47
N ALA A 79 11.24 -6.91 -8.45
CA ALA A 79 12.54 -7.54 -8.23
C ALA A 79 13.58 -6.55 -7.68
N VAL A 80 13.64 -5.33 -8.22
CA VAL A 80 14.55 -4.28 -7.74
C VAL A 80 14.18 -3.85 -6.32
N LYS A 81 12.90 -3.54 -6.06
CA LYS A 81 12.42 -3.13 -4.73
C LYS A 81 12.66 -4.21 -3.68
N THR A 82 12.51 -5.49 -4.02
CA THR A 82 12.84 -6.58 -3.09
C THR A 82 14.31 -6.57 -2.69
N ALA A 83 15.22 -6.40 -3.65
CA ALA A 83 16.66 -6.36 -3.36
C ALA A 83 17.04 -5.12 -2.52
N GLU A 84 16.52 -3.94 -2.87
CA GLU A 84 16.83 -2.69 -2.18
C GLU A 84 16.25 -2.64 -0.76
N THR A 85 14.98 -3.00 -0.59
CA THR A 85 14.32 -2.98 0.73
C THR A 85 15.00 -3.93 1.71
N GLY A 86 15.39 -5.12 1.27
CA GLY A 86 16.16 -6.07 2.10
C GLY A 86 17.53 -5.54 2.51
N TYR A 87 18.24 -4.87 1.60
CA TYR A 87 19.53 -4.24 1.91
C TYR A 87 19.40 -3.10 2.91
N ILE A 88 18.42 -2.20 2.70
CA ILE A 88 18.12 -1.08 3.60
C ILE A 88 17.74 -1.61 4.98
N GLN A 89 16.84 -2.61 5.05
CA GLN A 89 16.45 -3.25 6.30
C GLN A 89 17.66 -3.80 7.05
N ARG A 90 18.56 -4.53 6.39
CA ARG A 90 19.78 -5.07 7.02
C ARG A 90 20.70 -3.97 7.54
N ARG A 91 20.88 -2.88 6.79
CA ARG A 91 21.69 -1.73 7.23
C ARG A 91 21.12 -1.07 8.48
N LEU A 92 19.82 -0.82 8.50
CA LEU A 92 19.12 -0.22 9.64
C LEU A 92 19.23 -1.11 10.89
N ILE A 93 19.01 -2.42 10.74
CA ILE A 93 19.19 -3.38 11.83
C ILE A 93 20.62 -3.35 12.36
N LYS A 94 21.64 -3.38 11.47
CA LYS A 94 23.04 -3.37 11.91
C LYS A 94 23.44 -2.07 12.60
N ALA A 95 22.85 -0.93 12.23
CA ALA A 95 23.07 0.35 12.88
C ALA A 95 22.40 0.45 14.26
N MET A 96 21.19 -0.11 14.42
CA MET A 96 20.38 0.08 15.64
C MET A 96 20.36 -1.11 16.60
N LYS A 97 20.91 -2.28 16.22
CA LYS A 97 20.87 -3.52 17.04
C LYS A 97 21.44 -3.40 18.46
N SER A 98 22.26 -2.39 18.73
CA SER A 98 22.88 -2.17 20.04
C SER A 98 22.03 -1.34 20.98
N VAL A 99 20.95 -0.73 20.48
CA VAL A 99 20.08 0.16 21.26
C VAL A 99 19.06 -0.68 22.02
N MET A 100 18.94 -0.46 23.33
CA MET A 100 17.97 -1.13 24.19
C MET A 100 17.46 -0.22 25.30
N VAL A 101 16.24 -0.47 25.77
CA VAL A 101 15.66 0.17 26.96
C VAL A 101 16.26 -0.46 28.20
N LYS A 102 16.76 0.37 29.12
CA LYS A 102 17.34 -0.05 30.40
C LYS A 102 16.25 -0.02 31.50
N TYR A 103 16.54 -0.64 32.65
CA TYR A 103 15.60 -0.71 33.78
C TYR A 103 15.21 0.66 34.37
N ASP A 104 15.97 1.72 34.07
CA ASP A 104 15.68 3.09 34.48
C ASP A 104 14.72 3.82 33.51
N GLY A 105 14.24 3.15 32.46
CA GLY A 105 13.35 3.72 31.44
C GLY A 105 14.06 4.49 30.32
N THR A 106 15.40 4.64 30.39
CA THR A 106 16.20 5.31 29.36
C THR A 106 16.54 4.35 28.20
N ALA A 107 16.67 4.87 26.99
CA ALA A 107 17.17 4.10 25.85
C ALA A 107 18.67 4.37 25.64
N ARG A 108 19.50 3.33 25.66
CA ARG A 108 20.97 3.45 25.57
C ARG A 108 21.57 2.47 24.58
N ASN A 109 22.75 2.78 24.07
CA ASN A 109 23.52 1.86 23.22
C ASN A 109 24.43 0.92 24.04
N GLN A 110 25.20 0.09 23.34
CA GLN A 110 26.16 -0.88 23.94
C GLN A 110 27.31 -0.25 24.74
N ILE A 111 27.60 1.05 24.53
CA ILE A 111 28.64 1.81 25.26
C ILE A 111 27.98 2.64 26.38
N GLU A 112 26.73 2.34 26.74
CA GLU A 112 25.93 3.07 27.74
C GLU A 112 25.71 4.56 27.42
N GLN A 113 25.89 4.97 26.16
CA GLN A 113 25.54 6.33 25.73
C GLN A 113 24.02 6.48 25.64
N LEU A 114 23.51 7.54 26.25
CA LEU A 114 22.09 7.87 26.29
C LEU A 114 21.60 8.37 24.92
N ILE A 115 20.54 7.75 24.39
CA ILE A 115 19.90 8.09 23.12
C ILE A 115 18.56 8.81 23.36
N GLN A 116 17.74 8.29 24.27
CA GLN A 116 16.49 8.93 24.71
C GLN A 116 16.40 8.86 26.24
N PHE A 117 15.89 9.93 26.85
CA PHE A 117 15.61 9.99 28.29
C PHE A 117 14.45 9.07 28.69
N THR A 118 13.45 8.95 27.82
CA THR A 118 12.29 8.08 28.01
C THR A 118 12.04 7.35 26.69
N TYR A 119 11.80 6.04 26.74
CA TYR A 119 11.42 5.26 25.55
C TYR A 119 10.20 5.89 24.86
N GLY A 120 10.29 6.16 23.56
CA GLY A 120 9.16 6.69 22.79
C GLY A 120 8.69 8.11 23.19
N GLU A 121 9.48 8.83 24.00
CA GLU A 121 9.13 10.15 24.59
C GLU A 121 7.94 10.14 25.58
N ASP A 122 7.23 9.02 25.71
CA ASP A 122 6.08 8.83 26.60
C ASP A 122 6.25 7.67 27.60
N GLY A 123 7.24 6.80 27.39
CA GLY A 123 7.51 5.62 28.21
C GLY A 123 6.53 4.48 28.01
N LEU A 124 5.71 4.55 26.96
CA LEU A 124 4.65 3.57 26.69
C LEU A 124 5.07 2.58 25.61
N ALA A 125 4.57 1.36 25.72
CA ALA A 125 4.79 0.32 24.73
C ALA A 125 3.77 0.46 23.59
N GLY A 126 4.24 0.52 22.35
CA GLY A 126 3.42 0.84 21.17
C GLY A 126 2.30 -0.16 20.90
N GLU A 127 2.42 -1.40 21.38
CA GLU A 127 1.37 -2.42 21.30
C GLU A 127 0.13 -2.12 22.13
N ASN A 128 0.25 -1.23 23.12
CA ASN A 128 -0.86 -0.82 23.99
C ASN A 128 -1.46 0.54 23.57
N VAL A 129 -0.99 1.13 22.48
CA VAL A 129 -1.45 2.43 21.99
C VAL A 129 -2.54 2.25 20.95
N GLU A 130 -3.66 2.97 21.13
CA GLU A 130 -4.77 2.99 20.18
C GLU A 130 -5.01 4.40 19.63
N PHE A 131 -5.54 4.48 18.41
CA PHE A 131 -5.94 5.76 17.83
C PHE A 131 -7.12 6.36 18.59
N GLN A 132 -6.90 7.52 19.22
CA GLN A 132 -7.93 8.25 19.94
C GLN A 132 -8.13 9.65 19.37
N SER A 133 -9.36 10.14 19.44
CA SER A 133 -9.70 11.52 19.06
C SER A 133 -9.87 12.40 20.30
N ILE A 134 -9.17 13.53 20.35
CA ILE A 134 -9.31 14.49 21.45
C ILE A 134 -10.53 15.37 21.18
N ILE A 135 -11.64 15.09 21.87
CA ILE A 135 -12.93 15.75 21.65
C ILE A 135 -12.90 17.23 22.07
N SER A 136 -12.07 17.58 23.07
CA SER A 136 -11.96 18.93 23.62
C SER A 136 -11.30 19.95 22.68
N LEU A 137 -10.61 19.50 21.63
CA LEU A 137 -10.00 20.36 20.60
C LEU A 137 -10.98 20.78 19.49
N LYS A 138 -12.26 20.40 19.58
CA LYS A 138 -13.28 20.88 18.65
C LYS A 138 -13.56 22.36 18.92
N PRO A 139 -13.34 23.28 17.96
CA PRO A 139 -13.56 24.69 18.19
C PRO A 139 -15.06 24.99 18.31
N SER A 140 -15.50 25.36 19.51
CA SER A 140 -16.74 26.11 19.74
C SER A 140 -16.55 27.03 20.94
N ASN A 141 -16.19 28.29 20.69
CA ASN A 141 -15.96 29.29 21.74
C ASN A 141 -17.25 29.93 22.27
N HIS A 142 -18.44 29.34 22.05
CA HIS A 142 -19.70 29.93 22.50
C HIS A 142 -19.95 29.88 24.03
N LEU A 143 -18.99 29.34 24.80
CA LEU A 143 -19.04 29.20 26.26
C LEU A 143 -17.97 30.03 26.99
N PHE A 144 -17.29 30.96 26.29
CA PHE A 144 -16.43 31.99 26.88
C PHE A 144 -16.94 33.39 26.52
#